data_AF-A0A927E520-F1
#
_entry.id   AF-A0A927E520-F1
#
_cell.length_a   1.000
_cell.length_b   1.000
_cell.length_c   1.000
_cell.angle_alpha   90.00
_cell.angle_beta   90.00
_cell.angle_gamma   90.00
#
_symmetry.space_group_name_H-M   'P 1'
#
loop_
_entity.id
_entity.type
_entity.pdbx_description
1 polymer ?
#
loop_
_entity_poly.entity_id
_entity_poly.type
_entity_poly.pdbx_seq_one_letter_code
_entity_poly.pdbx_strand_id
1 'polypeptide(L)'
;MTIERLDNSNDANVVTLMAIHAVNVRENVVYPEDTIARITIKGSNDSNSNREQKYNMLAQRHTISYDRTTGGVDYTLRPSRSFADAILHEWVVVGKQDVASIDVAALYAIADSLPDAQLGYFDYTFSDEKQPLGERIATIANVARVDGNNIGDVLTFWRDEKVTNPDAVFARSNMFWDEYKVASANVSTRWL
;
A
#
# COMPACT_ATOMS: atom_id res chain seq x y z
N MET A 1 17.36 34.85 27.67
CA MET A 1 16.89 35.81 26.65
C MET A 1 15.80 36.64 27.31
N THR A 2 16.04 37.92 27.50
CA THR A 2 15.06 38.86 28.07
C THR A 2 14.45 39.60 26.90
N ILE A 3 13.12 39.55 26.76
CA ILE A 3 12.38 40.21 25.68
C ILE A 3 11.61 41.35 26.32
N GLU A 4 12.04 42.57 26.06
CA GLU A 4 11.42 43.79 26.58
C GLU A 4 10.86 44.60 25.42
N ARG A 5 9.68 45.17 25.61
CA ARG A 5 9.00 45.99 24.61
C ARG A 5 9.46 47.44 24.79
N LEU A 6 10.21 47.99 23.84
CA LEU A 6 10.89 49.28 24.01
C LEU A 6 10.02 50.51 23.71
N ASP A 7 8.99 50.39 22.86
CA ASP A 7 8.13 51.52 22.50
C ASP A 7 6.64 51.13 22.40
N ASN A 8 5.87 51.42 23.46
CA ASN A 8 4.59 52.12 23.30
C ASN A 8 3.96 52.48 24.66
N SER A 9 3.55 53.75 24.76
CA SER A 9 2.88 54.41 25.86
C SER A 9 1.43 53.93 25.99
N ASN A 10 1.15 53.14 27.04
CA ASN A 10 -0.12 53.06 27.80
C ASN A 10 -0.03 51.90 28.81
N ASP A 11 -0.56 52.10 30.01
CA ASP A 11 -0.30 51.37 31.27
C ASP A 11 -0.76 49.89 31.35
N ALA A 12 -0.93 49.18 30.23
CA ALA A 12 -1.21 47.75 30.24
C ALA A 12 -0.68 47.05 28.98
N ASN A 13 0.61 46.74 28.94
CA ASN A 13 1.25 46.05 27.81
C ASN A 13 1.82 44.69 28.24
N VAL A 14 1.03 43.63 28.08
CA VAL A 14 1.48 42.24 28.25
C VAL A 14 1.94 41.71 26.89
N VAL A 15 3.23 41.34 26.76
CA VAL A 15 3.73 40.61 25.60
C VAL A 15 3.44 39.13 25.81
N THR A 16 2.59 38.54 24.96
CA THR A 16 2.28 37.11 24.98
C THR A 16 2.97 36.43 23.80
N LEU A 17 3.89 35.52 24.11
CA LEU A 17 4.58 34.70 23.11
C LEU A 17 3.77 33.41 22.92
N MET A 18 3.34 33.13 21.68
CA MET A 18 2.56 31.93 21.39
C MET A 18 3.42 30.67 21.29
N ALA A 19 4.62 30.78 20.73
CA ALA A 19 5.62 29.72 20.70
C ALA A 19 7.01 30.29 20.36
N ILE A 20 8.06 29.66 20.88
CA ILE A 20 9.45 29.90 20.47
C ILE A 20 9.93 28.60 19.83
N HIS A 21 10.32 28.66 18.56
CA HIS A 21 10.88 27.53 17.83
C HIS A 21 12.36 27.77 17.57
N ALA A 22 13.20 26.77 17.86
CA ALA A 22 14.58 26.74 17.42
C ALA A 22 14.70 25.77 16.26
N VAL A 23 15.23 26.23 15.13
CA VAL A 23 15.49 25.39 13.94
C VAL A 23 16.99 25.30 13.76
N ASN A 24 17.52 24.08 13.86
CA ASN A 24 18.90 23.80 13.48
C ASN A 24 18.92 23.39 12.01
N VAL A 25 19.42 24.27 11.15
CA VAL A 25 19.64 23.96 9.74
C VAL A 25 20.92 23.15 9.62
N ARG A 26 20.84 21.94 9.08
CA ARG A 26 22.02 21.15 8.72
C ARG A 26 22.33 21.39 7.24
N GLU A 27 23.54 21.84 6.97
CA GLU A 27 24.04 22.03 5.60
C GLU A 27 24.83 20.80 5.14
N ASN A 28 24.81 20.53 3.83
CA ASN A 28 25.56 19.43 3.19
C ASN A 28 25.25 18.02 3.71
N VAL A 29 24.04 17.78 4.21
CA VAL A 29 23.60 16.42 4.55
C VAL A 29 23.28 15.68 3.26
N VAL A 30 23.98 14.57 3.02
CA VAL A 30 23.75 13.69 1.87
C VAL A 30 23.06 12.42 2.38
N TYR A 31 21.97 12.06 1.72
CA TYR A 31 21.26 10.80 1.94
C TYR A 31 21.43 9.96 0.66
N PRO A 32 22.48 9.13 0.58
CA PRO A 32 22.82 8.43 -0.67
C PRO A 32 21.75 7.43 -1.11
N GLU A 33 20.97 6.90 -0.17
CA GLU A 33 19.92 5.92 -0.42
C GLU A 33 18.51 6.53 -0.55
N ASP A 34 18.36 7.84 -0.28
CA ASP A 34 17.05 8.49 -0.27
C ASP A 34 16.85 9.36 -1.51
N THR A 35 15.65 9.26 -2.10
CA THR A 35 15.21 10.19 -3.13
C THR A 35 14.36 11.29 -2.50
N ILE A 36 14.90 12.51 -2.45
CA ILE A 36 14.20 13.67 -1.88
C ILE A 36 13.55 14.49 -3.01
N ALA A 37 12.22 14.57 -3.01
CA ALA A 37 11.46 15.44 -3.90
C ALA A 37 11.03 16.72 -3.16
N ARG A 38 11.40 17.91 -3.70
CA ARG A 38 10.97 19.21 -3.16
C ARG A 38 9.89 19.82 -4.05
N ILE A 39 8.73 20.09 -3.47
CA ILE A 39 7.65 20.81 -4.13
C ILE A 39 7.70 22.27 -3.67
N THR A 40 7.85 23.20 -4.61
CA THR A 40 7.86 24.65 -4.33
C THR A 40 6.68 25.29 -5.04
N ILE A 41 5.85 26.00 -4.27
CA ILE A 41 4.62 26.64 -4.75
C ILE A 41 4.80 28.14 -4.64
N LYS A 42 4.30 28.89 -5.63
CA LYS A 42 4.31 30.35 -5.63
C LYS A 42 2.90 30.87 -5.36
N GLY A 43 2.63 31.45 -4.17
CA GLY A 43 1.32 32.01 -3.81
C GLY A 43 1.34 32.85 -2.51
N SER A 44 0.33 33.72 -2.30
CA SER A 44 0.12 34.42 -1.02
C SER A 44 -0.37 33.43 0.04
N ASN A 45 0.13 33.58 1.27
CA ASN A 45 -0.15 32.70 2.40
C ASN A 45 -1.57 32.85 2.97
N ASP A 46 -2.38 33.78 2.43
CA ASP A 46 -3.67 34.20 3.01
C ASP A 46 -4.84 33.25 2.66
N SER A 47 -4.61 32.22 1.85
CA SER A 47 -5.66 31.30 1.39
C SER A 47 -5.22 29.83 1.38
N ASN A 48 -4.45 29.40 2.38
CA ASN A 48 -3.94 28.02 2.44
C ASN A 48 -4.48 27.19 3.61
N SER A 49 -5.32 27.74 4.50
CA SER A 49 -5.79 26.99 5.67
C SER A 49 -6.90 25.97 5.39
N ASN A 50 -7.43 25.90 4.15
CA ASN A 50 -8.64 25.10 3.87
C ASN A 50 -8.58 24.22 2.61
N ARG A 51 -7.39 24.01 2.02
CA ARG A 51 -7.22 23.06 0.92
C ARG A 51 -6.08 22.11 1.22
N GLU A 52 -6.42 20.85 1.50
CA GLU A 52 -5.47 19.74 1.43
C GLU A 52 -4.84 19.72 0.03
N GLN A 53 -3.57 20.09 -0.06
CA GLN A 53 -2.83 20.01 -1.32
C GLN A 53 -2.38 18.57 -1.51
N LYS A 54 -3.00 17.86 -2.46
CA LYS A 54 -2.66 16.48 -2.81
C LYS A 54 -1.73 16.48 -4.02
N TYR A 55 -0.56 15.88 -3.87
CA TYR A 55 0.43 15.74 -4.93
C TYR A 55 0.57 14.26 -5.27
N ASN A 56 0.34 13.94 -6.54
CA ASN A 56 0.57 12.59 -7.05
C ASN A 56 1.99 12.52 -7.62
N MET A 57 2.71 11.47 -7.24
CA MET A 57 4.06 11.20 -7.73
C MET A 57 4.06 9.81 -8.35
N LEU A 58 4.58 9.70 -9.58
CA LEU A 58 4.94 8.41 -10.17
C LEU A 58 6.36 8.09 -9.71
N ALA A 59 6.50 7.11 -8.83
CA ALA A 59 7.78 6.64 -8.32
C ALA A 59 7.87 5.12 -8.49
N GLN A 60 9.06 4.63 -8.82
CA GLN A 60 9.33 3.21 -8.93
C GLN A 60 9.84 2.69 -7.58
N ARG A 61 9.09 1.77 -6.97
CA ARG A 61 9.47 1.15 -5.71
C ARG A 61 10.59 0.15 -5.92
N HIS A 62 11.47 0.05 -4.93
CA HIS A 62 12.43 -1.05 -4.84
C HIS A 62 11.82 -2.17 -4.00
N THR A 63 11.71 -3.37 -4.58
CA THR A 63 11.12 -4.54 -3.92
C THR A 63 12.09 -5.71 -3.97
N ILE A 64 11.81 -6.71 -3.14
CA ILE A 64 12.39 -8.05 -3.29
C ILE A 64 11.66 -8.79 -4.40
N SER A 65 12.21 -9.89 -4.88
CA SER A 65 11.62 -10.68 -5.97
C SER A 65 11.73 -12.18 -5.71
N TYR A 66 11.03 -12.98 -6.51
CA TYR A 66 11.11 -14.43 -6.47
C TYR A 66 11.82 -14.97 -7.71
N ASP A 67 12.85 -15.78 -7.50
CA ASP A 67 13.51 -16.51 -8.58
C ASP A 67 12.76 -17.81 -8.85
N ARG A 68 12.07 -17.81 -9.99
CA ARG A 68 11.28 -18.94 -10.50
C ARG A 68 12.12 -20.17 -10.84
N THR A 69 13.43 -19.99 -11.07
CA THR A 69 14.34 -21.08 -11.45
C THR A 69 14.82 -21.85 -10.23
N THR A 70 15.21 -21.11 -9.19
CA THR A 70 15.72 -21.70 -7.94
C THR A 70 14.61 -21.98 -6.92
N GLY A 71 13.43 -21.38 -7.11
CA GLY A 71 12.30 -21.51 -6.21
C GLY A 71 12.46 -20.72 -4.91
N GLY A 72 13.37 -19.73 -4.89
CA GLY A 72 13.73 -18.95 -3.71
C GLY A 72 13.43 -17.45 -3.83
N VAL A 73 13.33 -16.78 -2.68
CA VAL A 73 13.20 -15.32 -2.62
C VAL A 73 14.58 -14.67 -2.75
N ASP A 74 14.74 -13.78 -3.74
CA ASP A 74 15.88 -12.87 -3.85
C ASP A 74 15.58 -11.59 -3.07
N TYR A 75 16.28 -11.42 -1.95
CA TYR A 75 16.16 -10.27 -1.06
C TYR A 75 16.88 -9.01 -1.56
N THR A 76 17.54 -9.07 -2.71
CA THR A 76 18.15 -7.91 -3.35
C THR A 76 17.06 -6.92 -3.76
N LEU A 77 17.10 -5.71 -3.21
CA LEU A 77 16.16 -4.65 -3.57
C LEU A 77 16.42 -4.18 -4.99
N ARG A 78 15.41 -4.29 -5.85
CA ARG A 78 15.48 -3.90 -7.25
C ARG A 78 14.25 -3.08 -7.63
N PRO A 79 14.38 -2.14 -8.58
CA PRO A 79 13.26 -1.35 -9.01
C PRO A 79 12.25 -2.25 -9.74
N SER A 80 11.03 -2.38 -9.22
CA SER A 80 9.96 -3.21 -9.82
C SER A 80 8.60 -2.53 -9.75
N ARG A 81 7.77 -2.84 -10.74
CA ARG A 81 6.36 -2.44 -10.83
C ARG A 81 5.41 -3.64 -10.72
N SER A 82 5.93 -4.85 -10.58
CA SER A 82 5.12 -6.07 -10.51
C SER A 82 4.30 -6.11 -9.22
N PHE A 83 3.00 -6.38 -9.35
CA PHE A 83 2.12 -6.59 -8.19
C PHE A 83 2.53 -7.82 -7.37
N ALA A 84 3.14 -8.84 -7.98
CA ALA A 84 3.62 -10.03 -7.27
C ALA A 84 4.83 -9.69 -6.38
N ASP A 85 5.78 -8.91 -6.91
CA ASP A 85 6.93 -8.42 -6.15
C ASP A 85 6.48 -7.47 -5.03
N ALA A 86 5.46 -6.66 -5.31
CA ALA A 86 4.81 -5.78 -4.34
C ALA A 86 4.20 -6.55 -3.16
N ILE A 87 3.41 -7.58 -3.43
CA ILE A 87 2.78 -8.44 -2.42
C ILE A 87 3.85 -9.17 -1.61
N LEU A 88 4.85 -9.76 -2.28
CA LEU A 88 5.92 -10.48 -1.61
C LEU A 88 6.71 -9.56 -0.67
N HIS A 89 7.04 -8.35 -1.13
CA HIS A 89 7.76 -7.38 -0.32
C HIS A 89 6.93 -6.88 0.87
N GLU A 90 5.65 -6.57 0.66
CA GLU A 90 4.76 -6.13 1.74
C GLU A 90 4.55 -7.25 2.78
N TRP A 91 4.43 -8.51 2.36
CA TRP A 91 4.25 -9.65 3.26
C TRP A 91 5.50 -9.95 4.10
N VAL A 92 6.65 -10.10 3.43
CA VAL A 92 7.88 -10.59 4.06
C VAL A 92 8.68 -9.47 4.73
N VAL A 93 8.85 -8.34 4.05
CA VAL A 93 9.72 -7.24 4.54
C VAL A 93 8.95 -6.33 5.49
N VAL A 94 7.76 -5.87 5.08
CA VAL A 94 6.96 -4.94 5.88
C VAL A 94 6.19 -5.68 6.98
N GLY A 95 5.48 -6.73 6.60
CA GLY A 95 4.67 -7.56 7.50
C GLY A 95 5.47 -8.50 8.39
N LYS A 96 6.76 -8.73 8.09
CA LYS A 96 7.65 -9.67 8.79
C LYS A 96 7.06 -11.07 8.92
N GLN A 97 6.23 -11.47 7.96
CA GLN A 97 5.65 -12.80 7.92
C GLN A 97 6.65 -13.80 7.34
N ASP A 98 6.46 -15.07 7.67
CA ASP A 98 7.24 -16.15 7.07
C ASP A 98 6.93 -16.27 5.57
N VAL A 99 7.95 -16.55 4.76
CA VAL A 99 7.77 -16.86 3.34
C VAL A 99 6.93 -18.13 3.18
N ALA A 100 7.01 -19.07 4.12
CA ALA A 100 6.22 -20.30 4.10
C ALA A 100 4.71 -20.05 4.32
N SER A 101 4.30 -18.90 4.86
CA SER A 101 2.87 -18.57 5.07
C SER A 101 2.21 -17.92 3.86
N ILE A 102 2.89 -17.87 2.71
CA ILE A 102 2.36 -17.33 1.47
C ILE A 102 2.70 -18.27 0.30
N ASP A 103 1.72 -18.55 -0.56
CA ASP A 103 1.94 -19.33 -1.77
C ASP A 103 2.59 -18.46 -2.86
N VAL A 104 3.91 -18.28 -2.73
CA VAL A 104 4.71 -17.47 -3.67
C VAL A 104 4.68 -18.08 -5.06
N ALA A 105 4.69 -19.41 -5.17
CA ALA A 105 4.69 -20.08 -6.47
C ALA A 105 3.39 -19.80 -7.24
N ALA A 106 2.22 -19.92 -6.60
CA ALA A 106 0.94 -19.59 -7.22
C ALA A 106 0.84 -18.10 -7.58
N LEU A 107 1.29 -17.21 -6.69
CA LEU A 107 1.29 -15.77 -6.93
C LEU A 107 2.07 -15.40 -8.20
N TYR A 108 3.27 -15.94 -8.35
CA TYR A 108 4.13 -15.64 -9.50
C TYR A 108 3.65 -16.36 -10.78
N ALA A 109 3.06 -17.55 -10.67
CA ALA A 109 2.40 -18.20 -11.79
C ALA A 109 1.25 -17.35 -12.35
N ILE A 110 0.46 -16.72 -11.47
CA ILE A 110 -0.59 -15.77 -11.88
C ILE A 110 0.02 -14.57 -12.61
N ALA A 111 1.08 -13.98 -12.06
CA ALA A 111 1.77 -12.86 -12.70
C ALA A 111 2.28 -13.20 -14.11
N ASP A 112 2.80 -14.41 -14.30
CA ASP A 112 3.31 -14.89 -15.59
C ASP A 112 2.19 -15.19 -16.59
N SER A 113 0.99 -15.54 -16.10
CA SER A 113 -0.19 -15.81 -16.94
C SER A 113 -0.89 -14.56 -17.47
N LEU A 114 -0.50 -13.37 -17.01
CA LEU A 114 -1.13 -12.13 -17.47
C LEU A 114 -0.87 -11.92 -18.97
N PRO A 115 -1.91 -11.63 -19.77
CA PRO A 115 -1.75 -11.46 -21.21
C PRO A 115 -0.96 -10.18 -21.57
N ASP A 116 -0.97 -9.20 -20.66
CA ASP A 116 -0.21 -7.96 -20.76
C ASP A 116 0.40 -7.66 -19.38
N ALA A 117 1.71 -7.40 -19.35
CA ALA A 117 2.44 -7.06 -18.15
C ALA A 117 1.91 -5.77 -17.48
N GLN A 118 1.31 -4.85 -18.25
CA GLN A 118 0.75 -3.61 -17.72
C GLN A 118 -0.42 -3.86 -16.76
N LEU A 119 -1.14 -4.97 -16.93
CA LEU A 119 -2.23 -5.37 -16.02
C LEU A 119 -1.74 -5.82 -14.65
N GLY A 120 -0.42 -6.01 -14.50
CA GLY A 120 0.24 -6.32 -13.24
C GLY A 120 0.99 -5.15 -12.62
N TYR A 121 0.85 -3.93 -13.14
CA TYR A 121 1.61 -2.77 -12.64
C TYR A 121 0.99 -2.14 -11.41
N PHE A 122 1.73 -2.15 -10.31
CA PHE A 122 1.36 -1.49 -9.06
C PHE A 122 2.31 -0.33 -8.74
N ASP A 123 1.77 0.90 -8.88
CA ASP A 123 2.49 2.16 -8.62
C ASP A 123 1.89 2.98 -7.47
N TYR A 124 1.01 2.37 -6.68
CA TYR A 124 0.38 3.03 -5.54
C TYR A 124 1.28 2.94 -4.29
N THR A 125 1.23 3.96 -3.44
CA THR A 125 1.96 3.98 -2.17
C THR A 125 0.99 4.04 -1.00
N PHE A 126 1.20 3.19 0.00
CA PHE A 126 0.44 3.24 1.24
C PHE A 126 0.96 4.37 2.13
N SER A 127 0.10 5.37 2.39
CA SER A 127 0.44 6.50 3.24
C SER A 127 0.09 6.28 4.73
N ASP A 128 -0.82 5.36 5.03
CA ASP A 128 -1.32 5.16 6.40
C ASP A 128 -0.64 3.95 7.05
N GLU A 129 0.20 4.21 8.05
CA GLU A 129 0.84 3.19 8.88
C GLU A 129 -0.17 2.24 9.53
N LYS A 130 -1.39 2.70 9.80
CA LYS A 130 -2.42 1.90 10.49
C LYS A 130 -3.21 0.99 9.57
N GLN A 131 -3.03 1.07 8.25
CA GLN A 131 -3.75 0.21 7.32
C GLN A 131 -3.31 -1.25 7.51
N PRO A 132 -4.24 -2.18 7.81
CA PRO A 132 -3.92 -3.58 8.05
C PRO A 132 -3.23 -4.25 6.87
N LEU A 133 -2.30 -5.18 7.14
CA LEU A 133 -1.56 -5.91 6.10
C LEU A 133 -2.48 -6.58 5.08
N GLY A 134 -3.53 -7.27 5.52
CA GLY A 134 -4.47 -7.94 4.61
C GLY A 134 -5.18 -6.98 3.65
N GLU A 135 -5.50 -5.75 4.10
CA GLU A 135 -6.12 -4.73 3.26
C GLU A 135 -5.14 -4.18 2.22
N ARG A 136 -3.85 -4.04 2.59
CA ARG A 136 -2.79 -3.66 1.66
C ARG A 136 -2.59 -4.73 0.59
N ILE A 137 -2.53 -6.00 0.98
CA ILE A 137 -2.39 -7.12 0.04
C ILE A 137 -3.58 -7.17 -0.91
N ALA A 138 -4.81 -7.05 -0.40
CA ALA A 138 -6.02 -7.01 -1.24
C ALA A 138 -5.99 -5.82 -2.21
N THR A 139 -5.54 -4.64 -1.77
CA THR A 139 -5.39 -3.45 -2.63
C THR A 139 -4.40 -3.69 -3.76
N ILE A 140 -3.27 -4.35 -3.49
CA ILE A 140 -2.29 -4.70 -4.53
C ILE A 140 -2.85 -5.75 -5.48
N ALA A 141 -3.45 -6.82 -4.95
CA ALA A 141 -3.97 -7.95 -5.72
C ALA A 141 -5.10 -7.54 -6.69
N ASN A 142 -5.92 -6.57 -6.28
CA ASN A 142 -7.00 -6.01 -7.10
C ASN A 142 -6.52 -5.42 -8.44
N VAL A 143 -5.26 -4.98 -8.56
CA VAL A 143 -4.71 -4.47 -9.83
C VAL A 143 -4.78 -5.53 -10.93
N ALA A 144 -4.48 -6.78 -10.60
CA ALA A 144 -4.44 -7.89 -11.53
C ALA A 144 -5.72 -8.77 -11.48
N ARG A 145 -6.79 -8.30 -10.80
CA ARG A 145 -8.01 -9.07 -10.49
C ARG A 145 -7.70 -10.39 -9.79
N VAL A 146 -6.81 -10.33 -8.82
CA VAL A 146 -6.41 -11.47 -8.00
C VAL A 146 -7.11 -11.36 -6.65
N ASP A 147 -7.74 -12.46 -6.24
CA ASP A 147 -8.25 -12.66 -4.89
C ASP A 147 -7.31 -13.59 -4.13
N GLY A 148 -7.35 -13.50 -2.80
CA GLY A 148 -6.56 -14.37 -1.94
C GLY A 148 -7.26 -14.65 -0.63
N ASN A 149 -7.03 -15.85 -0.10
CA ASN A 149 -7.55 -16.27 1.19
C ASN A 149 -6.58 -17.22 1.88
N ASN A 150 -6.67 -17.28 3.20
CA ASN A 150 -5.88 -18.22 3.99
C ASN A 150 -6.49 -19.63 3.87
N ILE A 151 -5.74 -20.55 3.27
CA ILE A 151 -6.04 -21.97 3.25
C ILE A 151 -5.14 -22.62 4.30
N GLY A 152 -5.71 -22.85 5.49
CA GLY A 152 -4.91 -23.19 6.68
C GLY A 152 -4.06 -21.99 7.10
N ASP A 153 -2.74 -22.18 7.19
CA ASP A 153 -1.78 -21.14 7.58
C ASP A 153 -1.08 -20.47 6.38
N VAL A 154 -1.52 -20.79 5.16
CA VAL A 154 -0.91 -20.28 3.92
C VAL A 154 -1.89 -19.37 3.19
N LEU A 155 -1.44 -18.16 2.87
CA LEU A 155 -2.15 -17.24 1.99
C LEU A 155 -2.01 -17.70 0.54
N THR A 156 -3.11 -18.16 -0.04
CA THR A 156 -3.16 -18.66 -1.43
C THR A 156 -3.94 -17.68 -2.31
N PHE A 157 -3.50 -17.52 -3.55
CA PHE A 157 -4.07 -16.59 -4.52
C PHE A 157 -4.70 -17.31 -5.72
N TRP A 158 -5.72 -16.70 -6.30
CA TRP A 158 -6.30 -17.09 -7.57
C TRP A 158 -6.79 -15.86 -8.33
N ARG A 159 -6.86 -15.95 -9.66
CA ARG A 159 -7.34 -14.85 -10.51
C ARG A 159 -8.82 -15.03 -10.82
N ASP A 160 -9.57 -13.92 -10.78
CA ASP A 160 -10.98 -13.89 -11.18
C ASP A 160 -11.09 -13.91 -12.72
N GLU A 161 -11.10 -15.12 -13.29
CA GLU A 161 -11.23 -15.37 -14.72
C GLU A 161 -12.33 -16.37 -15.03
N LYS A 162 -12.78 -16.36 -16.30
CA LYS A 162 -13.80 -17.29 -16.76
C LYS A 162 -13.25 -18.72 -16.73
N VAL A 163 -13.64 -19.48 -15.71
CA VAL A 163 -13.31 -20.91 -15.62
C VAL A 163 -14.34 -21.72 -16.39
N THR A 164 -13.88 -22.72 -17.15
CA THR A 164 -14.76 -23.63 -17.92
C THR A 164 -15.62 -24.50 -17.00
N ASN A 165 -15.07 -24.87 -15.84
CA ASN A 165 -15.76 -25.60 -14.79
C ASN A 165 -15.61 -24.81 -13.49
N PRO A 166 -16.71 -24.34 -12.86
CA PRO A 166 -16.60 -23.65 -11.57
C PRO A 166 -16.12 -24.66 -10.52
N ASP A 167 -15.01 -24.35 -9.86
CA ASP A 167 -14.54 -25.07 -8.69
C ASP A 167 -14.87 -24.26 -7.43
N ALA A 168 -15.39 -24.92 -6.41
CA ALA A 168 -15.80 -24.29 -5.16
C ALA A 168 -15.23 -25.12 -4.00
N VAL A 169 -14.33 -24.52 -3.24
CA VAL A 169 -13.73 -25.15 -2.06
C VAL A 169 -14.66 -24.92 -0.85
N PHE A 170 -15.31 -25.99 -0.41
CA PHE A 170 -16.16 -25.98 0.78
C PHE A 170 -15.33 -26.43 2.00
N ALA A 171 -15.11 -25.51 2.95
CA ALA A 171 -14.55 -25.81 4.27
C ALA A 171 -15.66 -25.81 5.33
N ARG A 172 -15.47 -26.50 6.48
CA ARG A 172 -16.45 -26.48 7.58
C ARG A 172 -16.76 -25.07 8.10
N SER A 173 -15.81 -24.15 8.03
CA SER A 173 -16.00 -22.73 8.36
C SER A 173 -16.84 -21.97 7.33
N ASN A 174 -16.98 -22.49 6.11
CA ASN A 174 -17.74 -21.91 5.00
C ASN A 174 -19.05 -22.68 4.70
N MET A 175 -19.31 -23.77 5.44
CA MET A 175 -20.58 -24.52 5.39
C MET A 175 -21.37 -24.19 6.65
N PHE A 176 -22.31 -23.24 6.54
CA PHE A 176 -23.29 -23.02 7.59
C PHE A 176 -24.20 -24.26 7.69
N TRP A 177 -24.14 -24.93 8.84
CA TRP A 177 -25.11 -25.94 9.25
C TRP A 177 -26.34 -25.24 9.79
N ASP A 178 -27.42 -25.12 9.00
CA ASP A 178 -28.68 -25.83 9.28
C ASP A 178 -29.64 -25.65 8.10
N GLU A 179 -30.33 -26.73 7.77
CA GLU A 179 -31.36 -26.88 6.73
C GLU A 179 -30.95 -26.73 5.25
N TYR A 180 -31.03 -27.87 4.55
CA TYR A 180 -31.07 -27.98 3.09
C TYR A 180 -31.93 -26.90 2.43
N LYS A 181 -31.30 -25.85 1.90
CA LYS A 181 -31.76 -25.11 0.72
C LYS A 181 -30.56 -24.74 -0.14
N VAL A 182 -30.41 -25.41 -1.27
CA VAL A 182 -29.86 -24.74 -2.46
C VAL A 182 -30.90 -23.71 -2.85
N ALA A 183 -30.79 -22.51 -2.27
CA ALA A 183 -31.48 -21.34 -2.76
C ALA A 183 -30.57 -20.68 -3.80
N SER A 184 -30.81 -20.99 -5.07
CA SER A 184 -30.45 -20.09 -6.17
C SER A 184 -31.28 -18.80 -6.03
N ALA A 185 -30.84 -17.89 -5.18
CA ALA A 185 -31.34 -16.52 -5.06
C ALA A 185 -30.13 -15.64 -4.63
N ASN A 186 -29.56 -14.73 -5.42
CA ASN A 186 -29.98 -14.05 -6.62
C ASN A 186 -28.90 -14.19 -7.70
N VAL A 187 -29.25 -14.83 -8.81
CA VAL A 187 -28.67 -14.43 -10.10
C VAL A 187 -29.26 -13.05 -10.38
N SER A 188 -28.46 -11.99 -10.17
CA SER A 188 -28.74 -10.72 -10.83
C SER A 188 -28.51 -10.94 -12.32
N THR A 189 -29.57 -11.33 -13.02
CA THR A 189 -29.66 -11.21 -14.47
C THR A 189 -29.61 -9.72 -14.78
N ARG A 190 -28.41 -9.18 -14.98
CA ARG A 190 -28.23 -7.99 -15.81
C ARG A 190 -27.73 -8.43 -17.18
N TRP A 191 -28.69 -8.89 -17.97
CA TRP A 191 -28.68 -8.69 -19.41
C TRP A 191 -29.67 -7.56 -19.70
N LEU A 192 -29.13 -6.34 -19.76
CA LEU A 192 -29.37 -5.29 -20.75
C LEU A 192 -28.32 -4.21 -20.51
#